data_AF-A0A412UCK7-F1
#
_entry.id   AF-A0A412UCK7-F1
#
_cell.length_a   1.000
_cell.length_b   1.000
_cell.length_c   1.000
_cell.angle_alpha   90.00
_cell.angle_beta   90.00
_cell.angle_gamma   90.00
#
_symmetry.space_group_name_H-M   'P 1'
#
loop_
_entity.id
_entity.type
_entity.pdbx_description
1 polymer ?
#
loop_
_entity_poly.entity_id
_entity_poly.type
_entity_poly.pdbx_seq_one_letter_code
_entity_poly.pdbx_strand_id
1 'polypeptide(L)'
;MKLEKWKNKWKEWSNLRKWQIWKLKLIDARLYFVSIFVGLLTGLVAVPYHYLLWYFFDVRKTFFTAHYPWYWHILLFFILWGILIFVASLVKRMPLIAGGGIPQTRAANNGRIRYEHPFKELVAKFCGGVLALSAGLSLGREGPSVQIGSYIGTLISRWGHILKGERKQLLAAGAGAGLSAAFAAPLSSSLLVIESIERFDAPKTAITTLLAGVVAGGVASWMFPTTPYHLISAVVPGLSFIRQAELYIIFAALMAVIAKFYSLIVPFFQERIPAMKLSIPVKMLYLLIIAYAISLTETNLTGGGEQFLMMQGMNGTHDIRWLTIMMLIHFVFTLFSLSSGLPGGSFIPTLVTGGLLGQIFGLVLVQRGWIGYENVSYMMLIGMVAFLVAVVRTPLTAIVLITEITGHFEVFYPSIVVGGLTYYFTELLQIKPYNVLLYDRMFRSHNPESSEEAGARYHLFVEIMDGSYFDGKEVDTLALPNHCIIRSIHRNRKNLLPQGQTLVPGDQVEIEMDAQDIEKLYEPLVSMANIY
;
A
#
# COMPACT_ATOMS: atom_id res chain seq x y z
N MET A 1 48.79 40.41 10.78
CA MET A 1 48.74 39.61 9.54
C MET A 1 48.21 38.17 9.69
N LYS A 2 48.62 37.35 10.69
CA LYS A 2 48.06 35.98 10.87
C LYS A 2 46.60 35.94 11.37
N LEU A 3 46.19 36.87 12.25
CA LEU A 3 44.81 36.91 12.78
C LEU A 3 43.74 37.35 11.76
N GLU A 4 44.07 38.29 10.87
CA GLU A 4 43.14 38.73 9.81
C GLU A 4 42.90 37.66 8.75
N LYS A 5 43.94 36.87 8.41
CA LYS A 5 43.78 35.70 7.53
C LYS A 5 42.86 34.64 8.15
N TRP A 6 42.92 34.45 9.47
CA TRP A 6 42.01 33.54 10.19
C TRP A 6 40.58 34.07 10.24
N LYS A 7 40.38 35.36 10.54
CA LYS A 7 39.05 35.99 10.51
C LYS A 7 38.41 35.94 9.12
N ASN A 8 39.18 36.19 8.05
CA ASN A 8 38.66 36.10 6.69
C ASN A 8 38.31 34.66 6.30
N LYS A 9 39.16 33.66 6.62
CA LYS A 9 38.82 32.25 6.41
C LYS A 9 37.55 31.82 7.15
N TRP A 10 37.35 32.28 8.38
CA TRP A 10 36.14 32.00 9.17
C TRP A 10 34.88 32.67 8.58
N LYS A 11 35.01 33.90 8.08
CA LYS A 11 33.92 34.61 7.40
C LYS A 11 33.54 33.93 6.08
N GLU A 12 34.53 33.45 5.34
CA GLU A 12 34.36 32.71 4.10
C GLU A 12 33.72 31.34 4.35
N TRP A 13 34.19 30.61 5.38
CA TRP A 13 33.57 29.36 5.84
C TRP A 13 32.12 29.54 6.33
N SER A 14 31.84 30.58 7.13
CA SER A 14 30.47 30.83 7.60
C SER A 14 29.52 31.24 6.46
N ASN A 15 30.02 31.94 5.44
CA ASN A 15 29.25 32.25 4.23
C ASN A 15 29.02 31.01 3.36
N LEU A 16 30.02 30.13 3.21
CA LEU A 16 29.87 28.84 2.52
C LEU A 16 28.85 27.94 3.23
N ARG A 17 28.89 27.88 4.57
CA ARG A 17 27.95 27.12 5.40
C ARG A 17 26.53 27.67 5.31
N LYS A 18 26.35 29.00 5.39
CA LYS A 18 25.04 29.64 5.15
C LYS A 18 24.51 29.37 3.74
N TRP A 19 25.39 29.37 2.74
CA TRP A 19 25.02 29.07 1.36
C TRP A 19 24.63 27.60 1.17
N GLN A 20 25.31 26.66 1.84
CA GLN A 20 24.94 25.24 1.88
C GLN A 20 23.57 25.02 2.54
N ILE A 21 23.28 25.68 3.67
CA ILE A 21 21.97 25.62 4.34
C ILE A 21 20.87 26.19 3.43
N TRP A 22 21.13 27.32 2.77
CA TRP A 22 20.16 27.91 1.85
C TRP A 22 19.90 27.02 0.63
N LYS A 23 20.96 26.35 0.13
CA LYS A 23 20.88 25.34 -0.93
C LYS A 23 20.07 24.11 -0.51
N LEU A 24 20.19 23.64 0.73
CA LEU A 24 19.38 22.55 1.29
C LEU A 24 17.90 22.91 1.32
N LYS A 25 17.55 24.10 1.81
CA LYS A 25 16.15 24.60 1.79
C LYS A 25 15.57 24.68 0.37
N LEU A 26 16.39 25.04 -0.62
CA LEU A 26 16.00 25.03 -2.04
C LEU A 26 15.81 23.62 -2.61
N ILE A 27 16.60 22.65 -2.14
CA ILE A 27 16.48 21.24 -2.54
C ILE A 27 15.16 20.65 -1.99
N ASP A 28 14.83 20.92 -0.73
CA ASP A 28 13.55 20.50 -0.13
C ASP A 28 12.35 21.15 -0.82
N ALA A 29 12.42 22.45 -1.11
CA ALA A 29 11.38 23.15 -1.87
C ALA A 29 11.20 22.56 -3.29
N ARG A 30 12.30 22.23 -3.96
CA ARG A 30 12.26 21.53 -5.26
C ARG A 30 11.59 20.18 -5.14
N LEU A 31 11.91 19.39 -4.11
CA LEU A 31 11.30 18.08 -3.91
C LEU A 31 9.79 18.18 -3.69
N TYR A 32 9.32 19.13 -2.88
CA TYR A 32 7.88 19.36 -2.68
C TYR A 32 7.18 19.75 -4.00
N PHE A 33 7.78 20.64 -4.78
CA PHE A 33 7.24 21.02 -6.09
C PHE A 33 7.21 19.84 -7.08
N VAL A 34 8.27 19.04 -7.14
CA VAL A 34 8.31 17.85 -8.00
C VAL A 34 7.29 16.81 -7.52
N SER A 35 7.05 16.67 -6.22
CA SER A 35 6.04 15.76 -5.66
C SER A 35 4.62 16.13 -6.09
N ILE A 36 4.29 17.43 -6.16
CA ILE A 36 3.03 17.93 -6.71
C ILE A 36 2.87 17.49 -8.17
N PHE A 37 3.93 17.61 -8.97
CA PHE A 37 3.93 17.17 -10.37
C PHE A 37 3.80 15.66 -10.54
N VAL A 38 4.44 14.87 -9.65
CA VAL A 38 4.23 13.41 -9.56
C VAL A 38 2.77 13.11 -9.26
N GLY A 39 2.16 13.82 -8.31
CA GLY A 39 0.75 13.70 -7.96
C GLY A 39 -0.17 13.95 -9.15
N LEU A 40 0.06 15.04 -9.89
CA LEU A 40 -0.71 15.40 -11.08
C LEU A 40 -0.64 14.30 -12.14
N LEU A 41 0.56 13.87 -12.52
CA LEU A 41 0.73 12.81 -13.53
C LEU A 41 0.17 11.46 -13.06
N THR A 42 0.29 11.16 -11.77
CA THR A 42 -0.29 9.94 -11.19
C THR A 42 -1.81 9.98 -11.24
N GLY A 43 -2.43 11.11 -10.88
CA GLY A 43 -3.88 11.31 -11.02
C GLY A 43 -4.35 11.15 -12.46
N LEU A 44 -3.65 11.77 -13.42
CA LEU A 44 -4.00 11.67 -14.85
C LEU A 44 -3.93 10.24 -15.42
N VAL A 45 -3.14 9.35 -14.82
CA VAL A 45 -3.06 7.92 -15.23
C VAL A 45 -4.00 7.04 -14.40
N ALA A 46 -4.09 7.26 -13.09
CA ALA A 46 -4.89 6.46 -12.18
C ALA A 46 -6.41 6.68 -12.36
N VAL A 47 -6.82 7.88 -12.78
CA VAL A 47 -8.24 8.18 -13.00
C VAL A 47 -8.82 7.40 -14.19
N PRO A 48 -8.21 7.38 -15.39
CA PRO A 48 -8.61 6.48 -16.46
C PRO A 48 -8.58 5.00 -16.06
N TYR A 49 -7.61 4.58 -15.25
CA TYR A 49 -7.56 3.23 -14.71
C TYR A 49 -8.82 2.91 -13.91
N HIS A 50 -9.21 3.77 -12.96
CA HIS A 50 -10.44 3.58 -12.16
C HIS A 50 -11.71 3.66 -12.99
N TYR A 51 -11.77 4.58 -13.96
CA TYR A 51 -12.90 4.69 -14.86
C TYR A 51 -13.11 3.42 -15.68
N LEU A 52 -12.05 2.86 -16.25
CA LEU A 52 -12.14 1.61 -17.01
C LEU A 52 -12.57 0.44 -16.13
N LEU A 53 -12.07 0.36 -14.89
CA LEU A 53 -12.50 -0.67 -13.94
C LEU A 53 -13.99 -0.58 -13.62
N TRP A 54 -14.47 0.63 -13.32
CA TRP A 54 -15.89 0.88 -13.06
C TRP A 54 -16.74 0.56 -14.30
N TYR A 55 -16.33 1.04 -15.47
CA TYR A 55 -17.05 0.82 -16.74
C TYR A 55 -17.14 -0.66 -17.10
N PHE A 56 -16.04 -1.41 -17.06
CA PHE A 56 -16.06 -2.84 -17.38
C PHE A 56 -16.82 -3.66 -16.33
N PHE A 57 -16.79 -3.24 -15.06
CA PHE A 57 -17.65 -3.85 -14.05
C PHE A 57 -19.13 -3.64 -14.37
N ASP A 58 -19.53 -2.42 -14.73
CA ASP A 58 -20.92 -2.07 -15.03
C ASP A 58 -21.44 -2.74 -16.32
N VAL A 59 -20.62 -2.77 -17.38
CA VAL A 59 -20.93 -3.50 -18.62
C VAL A 59 -21.16 -4.99 -18.33
N ARG A 60 -20.28 -5.60 -17.53
CA ARG A 60 -20.42 -7.01 -17.13
C ARG A 60 -21.67 -7.22 -16.27
N LYS A 61 -21.92 -6.34 -15.29
CA LYS A 61 -23.12 -6.40 -14.46
C LYS A 61 -24.39 -6.34 -15.31
N THR A 62 -24.47 -5.39 -16.23
CA THR A 62 -25.59 -5.23 -17.17
C THR A 62 -25.79 -6.48 -18.02
N PHE A 63 -24.71 -7.12 -18.48
CA PHE A 63 -24.80 -8.37 -19.23
C PHE A 63 -25.47 -9.50 -18.42
N PHE A 64 -25.06 -9.70 -17.16
CA PHE A 64 -25.60 -10.76 -16.32
C PHE A 64 -27.04 -10.46 -15.83
N THR A 65 -27.41 -9.19 -15.64
CA THR A 65 -28.77 -8.80 -15.22
C THR A 65 -29.76 -8.75 -16.39
N ALA A 66 -29.30 -8.55 -17.63
CA ALA A 66 -30.16 -8.49 -18.81
C ALA A 66 -30.69 -9.86 -19.28
N HIS A 67 -30.28 -10.97 -18.66
CA HIS A 67 -30.73 -12.34 -18.98
C HIS A 67 -30.64 -12.67 -20.49
N TYR A 68 -29.51 -12.35 -21.10
CA TYR A 68 -29.27 -12.66 -22.51
C TYR A 68 -29.40 -14.18 -22.79
N PRO A 69 -29.75 -14.57 -24.02
CA PRO A 69 -29.75 -15.97 -24.42
C PRO A 69 -28.42 -16.70 -24.15
N TRP A 70 -28.50 -17.99 -23.83
CA TRP A 70 -27.37 -18.82 -23.40
C TRP A 70 -26.15 -18.82 -24.35
N TYR A 71 -26.33 -18.60 -25.65
CA TYR A 71 -25.23 -18.57 -26.62
C TYR A 71 -24.31 -17.35 -26.45
N TRP A 72 -24.85 -16.20 -26.00
CA TRP A 72 -24.02 -15.03 -25.66
C TRP A 72 -23.16 -15.29 -24.42
N HIS A 73 -23.68 -16.10 -23.48
CA HIS A 73 -22.92 -16.51 -22.30
C HIS A 73 -21.68 -17.33 -22.67
N ILE A 74 -21.80 -18.23 -23.66
CA ILE A 74 -20.68 -19.01 -24.19
C ILE A 74 -19.63 -18.12 -24.83
N LEU A 75 -20.06 -17.17 -25.69
CA LEU A 75 -19.15 -16.24 -26.33
C LEU A 75 -18.38 -15.41 -25.29
N LEU A 76 -19.08 -14.83 -24.32
CA LEU A 76 -18.46 -14.05 -23.24
C LEU A 76 -17.47 -14.91 -22.44
N PHE A 77 -17.85 -16.14 -22.10
CA PHE A 77 -17.00 -17.05 -21.34
C PHE A 77 -15.65 -17.30 -22.03
N PHE A 78 -15.65 -17.61 -23.34
CA PHE A 78 -14.40 -17.82 -24.07
C PHE A 78 -13.58 -16.54 -24.24
N ILE A 79 -14.23 -15.37 -24.40
CA ILE A 79 -13.54 -14.07 -24.43
C ILE A 79 -12.82 -13.81 -23.10
N LEU A 80 -13.52 -13.96 -21.96
CA LEU A 80 -12.94 -13.76 -20.63
C LEU A 80 -11.82 -14.77 -20.35
N TRP A 81 -11.95 -16.01 -20.82
CA TRP A 81 -10.90 -17.01 -20.68
C TRP A 81 -9.64 -16.62 -21.47
N GLY A 82 -9.79 -16.18 -22.71
CA GLY A 82 -8.70 -15.65 -23.53
C GLY A 82 -8.01 -14.45 -22.88
N ILE A 83 -8.79 -13.53 -22.30
CA ILE A 83 -8.27 -12.38 -21.55
C ILE A 83 -7.41 -12.84 -20.36
N LEU A 84 -7.90 -13.78 -19.55
CA LEU A 84 -7.14 -14.28 -18.40
C LEU A 84 -5.85 -14.99 -18.81
N ILE A 85 -5.86 -15.78 -19.90
CA ILE A 85 -4.65 -16.39 -20.45
C ILE A 85 -3.64 -15.32 -20.90
N PHE A 86 -4.12 -14.29 -21.59
CA PHE A 86 -3.29 -13.17 -22.03
C PHE A 86 -2.64 -12.45 -20.84
N VAL A 87 -3.41 -12.12 -19.80
CA VAL A 87 -2.87 -11.46 -18.59
C VAL A 87 -1.87 -12.38 -17.88
N ALA A 88 -2.16 -13.68 -17.74
CA ALA A 88 -1.22 -14.63 -17.15
C ALA A 88 0.10 -14.72 -17.95
N SER A 89 0.03 -14.67 -19.29
CA SER A 89 1.22 -14.59 -20.13
C SER A 89 1.98 -13.27 -19.96
N LEU A 90 1.28 -12.15 -19.73
CA LEU A 90 1.90 -10.85 -19.47
C LEU A 90 2.67 -10.86 -18.15
N VAL A 91 2.06 -11.42 -17.09
CA VAL A 91 2.71 -11.60 -15.78
C VAL A 91 3.94 -12.49 -15.87
N LYS A 92 3.89 -13.56 -16.68
CA LYS A 92 5.06 -14.42 -16.91
C LYS A 92 6.22 -13.68 -17.59
N ARG A 93 5.95 -12.71 -18.47
CA ARG A 93 6.97 -11.90 -19.14
C ARG A 93 7.51 -10.77 -18.25
N MET A 94 6.68 -10.23 -17.37
CA MET A 94 7.01 -9.12 -16.47
C MET A 94 6.62 -9.48 -15.03
N PRO A 95 7.44 -10.23 -14.28
CA PRO A 95 7.05 -10.78 -12.98
C PRO A 95 6.72 -9.70 -11.93
N LEU A 96 7.29 -8.49 -12.06
CA LEU A 96 7.01 -7.37 -11.16
C LEU A 96 5.56 -6.87 -11.22
N ILE A 97 4.80 -7.17 -12.29
CA ILE A 97 3.38 -6.78 -12.37
C ILE A 97 2.44 -7.74 -11.62
N ALA A 98 2.94 -8.87 -11.10
CA ALA A 98 2.14 -9.85 -10.38
C ALA A 98 1.52 -9.30 -9.09
N GLY A 99 0.34 -9.79 -8.72
CA GLY A 99 -0.31 -9.53 -7.42
C GLY A 99 -0.53 -8.05 -7.10
N GLY A 100 -0.41 -7.72 -5.80
CA GLY A 100 -0.81 -6.43 -5.24
C GLY A 100 -0.06 -5.24 -5.80
N GLY A 101 1.25 -5.15 -5.59
CA GLY A 101 2.04 -3.98 -5.96
C GLY A 101 2.64 -3.25 -4.76
N ILE A 102 1.97 -3.24 -3.60
CA ILE A 102 2.50 -2.62 -2.37
C ILE A 102 3.84 -3.27 -1.94
N PRO A 103 3.98 -4.62 -1.89
CA PRO A 103 5.26 -5.24 -1.55
C PRO A 103 6.36 -4.94 -2.58
N GLN A 104 6.02 -4.84 -3.88
CA GLN A 104 6.95 -4.48 -4.95
C GLN A 104 7.44 -3.05 -4.77
N THR A 105 6.52 -2.12 -4.49
CA THR A 105 6.83 -0.72 -4.23
C THR A 105 7.71 -0.57 -2.99
N ARG A 106 7.41 -1.30 -1.91
CA ARG A 106 8.28 -1.36 -0.71
C ARG A 106 9.68 -1.88 -1.05
N ALA A 107 9.77 -2.94 -1.85
CA ALA A 107 11.05 -3.53 -2.26
C ALA A 107 11.86 -2.58 -3.15
N ALA A 108 11.20 -1.85 -4.05
CA ALA A 108 11.82 -0.82 -4.86
C ALA A 108 12.29 0.38 -4.03
N ASN A 109 11.48 0.82 -3.06
CA ASN A 109 11.83 1.91 -2.16
C ASN A 109 13.02 1.57 -1.27
N ASN A 110 13.04 0.34 -0.74
CA ASN A 110 14.16 -0.20 0.03
C ASN A 110 15.38 -0.57 -0.83
N GLY A 111 15.35 -0.35 -2.15
CA GLY A 111 16.46 -0.66 -3.04
C GLY A 111 16.75 -2.15 -3.24
N ARG A 112 15.87 -3.05 -2.78
CA ARG A 112 16.00 -4.51 -2.98
C ARG A 112 15.60 -4.96 -4.38
N ILE A 113 14.75 -4.18 -5.06
CA ILE A 113 14.35 -4.40 -6.45
C ILE A 113 14.58 -3.11 -7.23
N ARG A 114 14.94 -3.23 -8.50
CA ARG A 114 15.05 -2.10 -9.42
C ARG A 114 14.03 -2.24 -10.53
N TYR A 115 13.19 -1.22 -10.72
CA TYR A 115 12.35 -1.12 -11.91
C TYR A 115 13.22 -0.83 -13.12
N GLU A 116 13.53 -1.83 -13.94
CA GLU A 116 14.38 -1.64 -15.12
C GLU A 116 13.64 -0.85 -16.20
N HIS A 117 12.40 -1.26 -16.48
CA HIS A 117 11.55 -0.72 -17.54
C HIS A 117 10.23 -0.15 -16.97
N PRO A 118 10.28 0.92 -16.15
CA PRO A 118 9.12 1.42 -15.41
C PRO A 118 7.93 1.81 -16.31
N PHE A 119 8.17 2.33 -17.52
CA PHE A 119 7.10 2.66 -18.46
C PHE A 119 6.38 1.41 -19.00
N LYS A 120 7.15 0.36 -19.39
CA LYS A 120 6.56 -0.89 -19.90
C LYS A 120 5.79 -1.61 -18.80
N GLU A 121 6.38 -1.68 -17.60
CA GLU A 121 5.75 -2.30 -16.43
C GLU A 121 4.50 -1.52 -15.98
N LEU A 122 4.50 -0.20 -16.06
CA LEU A 122 3.32 0.64 -15.81
C LEU A 122 2.17 0.29 -16.75
N VAL A 123 2.43 0.27 -18.07
CA VAL A 123 1.41 -0.05 -19.08
C VAL A 123 0.91 -1.49 -18.88
N ALA A 124 1.82 -2.43 -18.62
CA ALA A 124 1.48 -3.82 -18.38
C ALA A 124 0.65 -4.01 -17.09
N LYS A 125 0.96 -3.29 -16.01
CA LYS A 125 0.18 -3.30 -14.76
C LYS A 125 -1.19 -2.68 -14.95
N PHE A 126 -1.28 -1.55 -15.65
CA PHE A 126 -2.53 -0.88 -15.99
C PHE A 126 -3.45 -1.82 -16.80
N CYS A 127 -2.98 -2.29 -17.97
CA CYS A 127 -3.79 -3.13 -18.84
C CYS A 127 -4.08 -4.49 -18.19
N GLY A 128 -3.08 -5.11 -17.56
CA GLY A 128 -3.24 -6.39 -16.87
C GLY A 128 -4.23 -6.31 -15.71
N GLY A 129 -4.22 -5.22 -14.93
CA GLY A 129 -5.17 -4.96 -13.86
C GLY A 129 -6.59 -4.77 -14.37
N VAL A 130 -6.79 -3.92 -15.39
CA VAL A 130 -8.11 -3.70 -16.01
C VAL A 130 -8.69 -4.99 -16.55
N LEU A 131 -7.89 -5.75 -17.30
CA LEU A 131 -8.31 -7.00 -17.91
C LEU A 131 -8.61 -8.10 -16.87
N ALA A 132 -7.78 -8.23 -15.83
CA ALA A 132 -8.02 -9.20 -14.75
C ALA A 132 -9.31 -8.92 -13.97
N LEU A 133 -9.54 -7.64 -13.63
CA LEU A 133 -10.77 -7.22 -12.93
C LEU A 133 -12.01 -7.32 -13.83
N SER A 134 -11.87 -7.02 -15.12
CA SER A 134 -12.99 -7.15 -16.09
C SER A 134 -13.50 -8.59 -16.22
N ALA A 135 -12.64 -9.58 -15.99
CA ALA A 135 -13.02 -10.99 -15.93
C ALA A 135 -13.78 -11.38 -14.65
N GLY A 136 -13.98 -10.43 -13.72
CA GLY A 136 -14.77 -10.61 -12.51
C GLY A 136 -14.01 -11.16 -11.31
N LEU A 137 -12.67 -11.24 -11.38
CA LEU A 137 -11.86 -11.74 -10.27
C LEU A 137 -12.02 -10.90 -9.01
N SER A 138 -11.96 -11.54 -7.84
CA SER A 138 -11.99 -10.85 -6.55
C SER A 138 -10.61 -10.27 -6.23
N LEU A 139 -10.32 -9.12 -6.85
CA LEU A 139 -9.07 -8.39 -6.75
C LEU A 139 -9.36 -6.91 -6.52
N GLY A 140 -8.54 -6.24 -5.72
CA GLY A 140 -8.65 -4.80 -5.44
C GLY A 140 -7.82 -3.95 -6.39
N ARG A 141 -8.29 -2.73 -6.67
CA ARG A 141 -7.62 -1.76 -7.55
C ARG A 141 -6.46 -1.01 -6.92
N GLU A 142 -6.39 -0.99 -5.59
CA GLU A 142 -5.46 -0.15 -4.83
C GLU A 142 -4.00 -0.49 -5.08
N GLY A 143 -3.66 -1.77 -4.98
CA GLY A 143 -2.29 -2.24 -5.14
C GLY A 143 -1.73 -1.85 -6.52
N PRO A 144 -2.44 -2.16 -7.63
CA PRO A 144 -2.07 -1.69 -8.95
C PRO A 144 -1.92 -0.17 -9.03
N SER A 145 -2.84 0.60 -8.46
CA SER A 145 -2.77 2.07 -8.47
C SER A 145 -1.53 2.60 -7.74
N VAL A 146 -1.22 2.05 -6.55
CA VAL A 146 0.00 2.36 -5.78
C VAL A 146 1.25 2.05 -6.60
N GLN A 147 1.30 0.90 -7.27
CA GLN A 147 2.46 0.51 -8.07
C GLN A 147 2.60 1.38 -9.33
N ILE A 148 1.50 1.69 -10.02
CA ILE A 148 1.45 2.63 -11.16
C ILE A 148 2.01 3.99 -10.75
N GLY A 149 1.57 4.53 -9.61
CA GLY A 149 2.10 5.77 -9.07
C GLY A 149 3.59 5.69 -8.75
N SER A 150 4.07 4.58 -8.18
CA SER A 150 5.51 4.37 -7.92
C SER A 150 6.35 4.33 -9.21
N TYR A 151 5.80 3.80 -10.32
CA TYR A 151 6.45 3.83 -11.63
C TYR A 151 6.56 5.25 -12.18
N ILE A 152 5.50 6.06 -12.02
CA ILE A 152 5.49 7.48 -12.42
C ILE A 152 6.51 8.27 -11.62
N GLY A 153 6.54 8.11 -10.29
CA GLY A 153 7.57 8.71 -9.43
C GLY A 153 8.98 8.32 -9.86
N THR A 154 9.18 7.06 -10.24
CA THR A 154 10.46 6.56 -10.76
C THR A 154 10.84 7.18 -12.12
N LEU A 155 9.88 7.33 -13.03
CA LEU A 155 10.10 7.94 -14.34
C LEU A 155 10.49 9.43 -14.21
N ILE A 156 9.76 10.17 -13.38
CA ILE A 156 10.02 11.59 -13.12
C ILE A 156 11.38 11.78 -12.45
N SER A 157 11.73 10.92 -11.49
CA SER A 157 13.05 10.94 -10.84
C SER A 157 14.20 10.72 -11.84
N ARG A 158 14.02 9.78 -12.80
CA ARG A 158 15.01 9.55 -13.87
C ARG A 158 15.13 10.72 -14.82
N TRP A 159 14.01 11.36 -15.18
CA TRP A 159 13.99 12.50 -16.08
C TRP A 159 14.61 13.76 -15.46
N GLY A 160 14.33 14.02 -14.17
CA GLY A 160 14.84 15.18 -13.44
C GLY A 160 16.30 15.09 -12.98
N HIS A 161 17.02 13.99 -13.28
CA HIS A 161 18.38 13.71 -12.77
C HIS A 161 18.51 13.93 -11.26
N ILE A 162 17.52 13.46 -10.51
CA ILE A 162 17.39 13.65 -9.07
C ILE A 162 18.34 12.69 -8.33
N LEU A 163 18.87 13.12 -7.17
CA LEU A 163 19.81 12.32 -6.37
C LEU A 163 19.18 11.00 -5.89
N LYS A 164 20.01 9.98 -5.64
CA LYS A 164 19.55 8.63 -5.26
C LYS A 164 18.72 8.63 -3.96
N GLY A 165 19.05 9.50 -2.99
CA GLY A 165 18.26 9.65 -1.75
C GLY A 165 16.86 10.21 -2.00
N GLU A 166 16.77 11.30 -2.78
CA GLU A 166 15.50 11.95 -3.16
C GLU A 166 14.61 11.07 -4.07
N ARG A 167 15.21 10.12 -4.80
CA ARG A 167 14.45 9.18 -5.65
C ARG A 167 13.50 8.30 -4.85
N LYS A 168 13.88 7.89 -3.63
CA LYS A 168 13.02 7.10 -2.74
C LYS A 168 11.76 7.89 -2.38
N GLN A 169 11.94 9.15 -1.96
CA GLN A 169 10.85 10.05 -1.62
C GLN A 169 9.89 10.30 -2.80
N LEU A 170 10.37 10.42 -4.03
CA LEU A 170 9.49 10.57 -5.20
C LEU A 170 8.75 9.28 -5.59
N LEU A 171 9.39 8.13 -5.41
CA LEU A 171 8.75 6.83 -5.60
C LEU A 171 7.63 6.64 -4.56
N ALA A 172 7.91 6.97 -3.30
CA ALA A 172 6.97 6.97 -2.21
C ALA A 172 5.83 7.99 -2.43
N ALA A 173 6.13 9.21 -2.87
CA ALA A 173 5.13 10.22 -3.22
C ALA A 173 4.21 9.75 -4.35
N GLY A 174 4.76 9.09 -5.38
CA GLY A 174 3.97 8.44 -6.42
C GLY A 174 3.09 7.32 -5.88
N ALA A 175 3.61 6.49 -4.97
CA ALA A 175 2.85 5.43 -4.32
C ALA A 175 1.65 5.97 -3.52
N GLY A 176 1.86 7.02 -2.72
CA GLY A 176 0.81 7.73 -1.99
C GLY A 176 -0.22 8.38 -2.93
N ALA A 177 0.25 9.06 -3.99
CA ALA A 177 -0.61 9.63 -5.02
C ALA A 177 -1.51 8.58 -5.69
N GLY A 178 -0.98 7.39 -5.98
CA GLY A 178 -1.74 6.28 -6.55
C GLY A 178 -2.86 5.79 -5.62
N LEU A 179 -2.58 5.66 -4.32
CA LEU A 179 -3.63 5.30 -3.35
C LEU A 179 -4.66 6.42 -3.20
N SER A 180 -4.21 7.68 -3.10
CA SER A 180 -5.11 8.82 -2.98
C SER A 180 -6.05 8.93 -4.18
N ALA A 181 -5.55 8.74 -5.41
CA ALA A 181 -6.41 8.69 -6.60
C ALA A 181 -7.41 7.52 -6.57
N ALA A 182 -7.13 6.45 -5.82
CA ALA A 182 -8.04 5.33 -5.65
C ALA A 182 -9.17 5.63 -4.68
N PHE A 183 -8.90 6.25 -3.55
CA PHE A 183 -9.90 6.46 -2.52
C PHE A 183 -10.40 7.90 -2.37
N ALA A 184 -9.84 8.83 -3.15
CA ALA A 184 -9.93 10.25 -2.86
C ALA A 184 -9.50 10.56 -1.41
N ALA A 185 -8.48 9.84 -0.92
CA ALA A 185 -8.12 9.78 0.50
C ALA A 185 -6.63 10.10 0.72
N PRO A 186 -6.24 11.39 0.64
CA PRO A 186 -4.85 11.82 0.75
C PRO A 186 -4.22 11.55 2.12
N LEU A 187 -4.94 11.73 3.24
CA LEU A 187 -4.37 11.54 4.58
C LEU A 187 -4.01 10.08 4.84
N SER A 188 -4.97 9.20 4.58
CA SER A 188 -4.75 7.75 4.69
C SER A 188 -3.67 7.25 3.73
N SER A 189 -3.56 7.83 2.53
CA SER A 189 -2.49 7.48 1.60
C SER A 189 -1.10 7.79 2.12
N SER A 190 -0.91 8.96 2.75
CA SER A 190 0.36 9.36 3.35
C SER A 190 0.72 8.42 4.51
N LEU A 191 -0.26 8.11 5.37
CA LEU A 191 -0.07 7.17 6.48
C LEU A 191 0.27 5.76 5.98
N LEU A 192 -0.35 5.27 4.91
CA LEU A 192 0.00 3.96 4.33
C LEU A 192 1.46 3.92 3.90
N VAL A 193 1.94 4.99 3.27
CA VAL A 193 3.35 5.06 2.85
C VAL A 193 4.25 4.96 4.07
N ILE A 194 3.97 5.71 5.14
CA ILE A 194 4.79 5.74 6.36
C ILE A 194 4.74 4.41 7.12
N GLU A 195 3.55 3.83 7.31
CA GLU A 195 3.39 2.59 8.07
C GLU A 195 3.90 1.36 7.31
N SER A 196 3.77 1.33 5.97
CA SER A 196 3.94 0.10 5.19
C SER A 196 5.01 0.11 4.09
N ILE A 197 5.40 1.27 3.54
CA ILE A 197 6.33 1.39 2.40
C ILE A 197 7.68 1.98 2.82
N GLU A 198 7.69 3.04 3.63
CA GLU A 198 8.87 3.81 4.01
C GLU A 198 8.90 4.07 5.51
N ARG A 199 9.80 3.39 6.23
CA ARG A 199 9.96 3.53 7.70
C ARG A 199 10.97 4.61 8.11
N PHE A 200 11.60 5.24 7.14
CA PHE A 200 12.93 5.79 7.23
C PHE A 200 12.85 7.19 6.62
N ASP A 201 12.73 8.24 7.45
CA ASP A 201 12.42 9.66 7.12
C ASP A 201 10.92 10.05 7.10
N ALA A 202 10.16 9.59 8.10
CA ALA A 202 8.71 9.75 8.19
C ALA A 202 8.16 11.18 7.97
N PRO A 203 8.69 12.28 8.55
CA PRO A 203 8.07 13.61 8.40
C PRO A 203 8.16 14.18 6.98
N LYS A 204 9.33 14.07 6.33
CA LYS A 204 9.54 14.59 4.97
C LYS A 204 8.77 13.77 3.94
N THR A 205 8.76 12.44 4.13
CA THR A 205 7.99 11.51 3.29
C THR A 205 6.48 11.70 3.50
N ALA A 206 6.03 11.99 4.72
CA ALA A 206 4.63 12.34 4.99
C ALA A 206 4.19 13.55 4.16
N ILE A 207 4.94 14.65 4.21
CA ILE A 207 4.56 15.90 3.52
C ILE A 207 4.57 15.71 2.00
N THR A 208 5.62 15.10 1.44
CA THR A 208 5.72 14.86 -0.01
C THR A 208 4.61 13.96 -0.53
N THR A 209 4.30 12.88 0.18
CA THR A 209 3.22 11.95 -0.17
C THR A 209 1.85 12.58 -0.02
N LEU A 210 1.63 13.38 1.03
CA LEU A 210 0.38 14.10 1.25
C LEU A 210 0.14 15.14 0.16
N LEU A 211 1.15 15.95 -0.21
CA LEU A 211 1.04 16.92 -1.30
C LEU A 211 0.73 16.25 -2.64
N ALA A 212 1.46 15.18 -2.99
CA ALA A 212 1.21 14.41 -4.19
C ALA A 212 -0.19 13.76 -4.16
N GLY A 213 -0.59 13.26 -2.99
CA GLY A 213 -1.89 12.67 -2.70
C GLY A 213 -3.04 13.65 -2.90
N VAL A 214 -2.95 14.87 -2.35
CA VAL A 214 -4.00 15.90 -2.49
C VAL A 214 -4.21 16.26 -3.96
N VAL A 215 -3.14 16.39 -4.73
CA VAL A 215 -3.23 16.71 -6.16
C VAL A 215 -3.86 15.54 -6.94
N ALA A 216 -3.38 14.32 -6.71
CA ALA A 216 -3.91 13.14 -7.39
C ALA A 216 -5.38 12.85 -7.01
N GLY A 217 -5.72 13.02 -5.73
CA GLY A 217 -7.08 12.91 -5.21
C GLY A 217 -7.99 14.00 -5.78
N GLY A 218 -7.50 15.25 -5.86
CA GLY A 218 -8.24 16.35 -6.48
C GLY A 218 -8.53 16.12 -7.97
N VAL A 219 -7.57 15.57 -8.72
CA VAL A 219 -7.80 15.13 -10.12
C VAL A 219 -8.84 14.00 -10.18
N ALA A 220 -8.81 13.06 -9.24
CA ALA A 220 -9.82 12.00 -9.14
C ALA A 220 -11.22 12.56 -8.82
N SER A 221 -11.31 13.55 -7.94
CA SER A 221 -12.57 14.20 -7.55
C SER A 221 -13.25 14.95 -8.70
N TRP A 222 -12.54 15.33 -9.77
CA TRP A 222 -13.17 15.89 -10.96
C TRP A 222 -14.02 14.87 -11.73
N MET A 223 -13.64 13.59 -11.69
CA MET A 223 -14.40 12.50 -12.33
C MET A 223 -15.29 11.73 -11.35
N PHE A 224 -14.86 11.62 -10.09
CA PHE A 224 -15.56 10.91 -9.02
C PHE A 224 -15.74 11.83 -7.82
N PRO A 225 -16.72 12.75 -7.84
CA PRO A 225 -16.87 13.79 -6.83
C PRO A 225 -17.10 13.26 -5.41
N THR A 226 -17.76 12.11 -5.29
CA THR A 226 -18.07 11.47 -4.01
C THR A 226 -17.63 10.02 -4.01
N THR A 227 -17.16 9.57 -2.86
CA THR A 227 -16.88 8.16 -2.61
C THR A 227 -18.20 7.42 -2.40
N PRO A 228 -18.40 6.26 -3.05
CA PRO A 228 -19.58 5.43 -2.83
C PRO A 228 -19.78 5.00 -1.36
N TYR A 229 -18.70 4.91 -0.59
CA TYR A 229 -18.71 4.57 0.84
C TYR A 229 -19.42 5.59 1.73
N HIS A 230 -19.54 6.85 1.30
CA HIS A 230 -20.27 7.89 2.05
C HIS A 230 -21.75 7.55 2.24
N LEU A 231 -22.32 6.70 1.37
CA LEU A 231 -23.72 6.29 1.45
C LEU A 231 -24.01 5.29 2.57
N ILE A 232 -22.98 4.73 3.20
CA ILE A 232 -23.13 3.79 4.32
C ILE A 232 -23.57 4.58 5.56
N SER A 233 -24.66 4.17 6.19
CA SER A 233 -25.16 4.84 7.40
C SER A 233 -24.28 4.55 8.62
N ALA A 234 -23.97 5.58 9.41
CA ALA A 234 -23.12 5.52 10.60
C ALA A 234 -23.87 5.87 11.89
N VAL A 235 -25.08 5.33 12.08
CA VAL A 235 -25.88 5.62 13.28
C VAL A 235 -25.29 4.93 14.51
N VAL A 236 -24.85 5.70 15.48
CA VAL A 236 -24.23 5.21 16.72
C VAL A 236 -25.28 4.54 17.63
N PRO A 237 -25.00 3.35 18.19
CA PRO A 237 -25.92 2.70 19.13
C PRO A 237 -25.96 3.45 20.47
N GLY A 238 -27.17 3.65 21.00
CA GLY A 238 -27.43 4.31 22.29
C GLY A 238 -27.10 3.44 23.52
N LEU A 239 -25.88 2.87 23.57
CA LEU A 239 -25.42 2.01 24.66
C LEU A 239 -24.77 2.82 25.79
N SER A 240 -24.79 2.27 27.01
CA SER A 240 -23.98 2.82 28.10
C SER A 240 -22.48 2.58 27.85
N PHE A 241 -21.64 3.47 28.38
CA PHE A 241 -20.18 3.41 28.18
C PHE A 241 -19.58 2.03 28.50
N ILE A 242 -19.98 1.41 29.62
CA ILE A 242 -19.47 0.11 30.04
C ILE A 242 -19.83 -0.98 29.01
N ARG A 243 -21.09 -1.04 28.58
CA ARG A 243 -21.53 -2.03 27.58
C ARG A 243 -20.87 -1.82 26.23
N GLN A 244 -20.67 -0.56 25.84
CA GLN A 244 -19.96 -0.22 24.61
C GLN A 244 -18.49 -0.69 24.67
N ALA A 245 -17.80 -0.48 25.79
CA ALA A 245 -16.45 -0.97 26.00
C ALA A 245 -16.36 -2.50 25.95
N GLU A 246 -17.26 -3.20 26.64
CA GLU A 246 -17.35 -4.67 26.61
C GLU A 246 -17.54 -5.19 25.18
N LEU A 247 -18.47 -4.59 24.43
CA LEU A 247 -18.75 -4.95 23.04
C LEU A 247 -17.52 -4.75 22.15
N TYR A 248 -16.81 -3.62 22.29
CA TYR A 248 -15.61 -3.34 21.50
C TYR A 248 -14.46 -4.30 21.79
N ILE A 249 -14.28 -4.71 23.04
CA ILE A 249 -13.27 -5.70 23.43
C ILE A 249 -13.61 -7.07 22.82
N ILE A 250 -14.86 -7.53 22.97
CA ILE A 250 -15.31 -8.81 22.41
C ILE A 250 -15.18 -8.81 20.89
N PHE A 251 -15.60 -7.72 20.24
CA PHE A 251 -15.53 -7.59 18.79
C PHE A 251 -14.09 -7.59 18.29
N ALA A 252 -13.19 -6.82 18.91
CA ALA A 252 -11.78 -6.80 18.55
C ALA A 252 -11.12 -8.18 18.69
N ALA A 253 -11.40 -8.90 19.78
CA ALA A 253 -10.89 -10.25 20.00
C ALA A 253 -11.39 -11.24 18.94
N LEU A 254 -12.69 -11.20 18.63
CA LEU A 254 -13.29 -12.03 17.58
C LEU A 254 -12.64 -11.76 16.22
N MET A 255 -12.49 -10.49 15.84
CA MET A 255 -11.87 -10.10 14.57
C MET A 255 -10.42 -10.56 14.48
N ALA A 256 -9.64 -10.45 15.57
CA ALA A 256 -8.26 -10.94 15.63
C ALA A 256 -8.17 -12.47 15.44
N VAL A 257 -9.08 -13.24 16.05
CA VAL A 257 -9.14 -14.70 15.88
C VAL A 257 -9.46 -15.08 14.43
N ILE A 258 -10.47 -14.45 13.83
CA ILE A 258 -10.82 -14.72 12.42
C ILE A 258 -9.67 -14.32 11.49
N ALA A 259 -9.03 -13.19 11.75
CA ALA A 259 -7.86 -12.74 10.99
C ALA A 259 -6.66 -13.69 11.13
N LYS A 260 -6.50 -14.41 12.25
CA LYS A 260 -5.51 -15.48 12.38
C LYS A 260 -5.75 -16.58 11.36
N PHE A 261 -6.98 -17.07 11.26
CA PHE A 261 -7.35 -18.08 10.26
C PHE A 261 -7.12 -17.57 8.84
N TYR A 262 -7.52 -16.34 8.55
CA TYR A 262 -7.28 -15.69 7.27
C TYR A 262 -5.78 -15.66 6.91
N SER A 263 -4.94 -15.24 7.87
CA SER A 263 -3.49 -15.08 7.71
C SER A 263 -2.73 -16.40 7.59
N LEU A 264 -3.35 -17.52 7.97
CA LEU A 264 -2.80 -18.87 7.76
C LEU A 264 -3.24 -19.45 6.42
N ILE A 265 -4.52 -19.30 6.08
CA ILE A 265 -5.12 -19.92 4.90
C ILE A 265 -4.67 -19.22 3.61
N VAL A 266 -4.68 -17.89 3.57
CA VAL A 266 -4.36 -17.15 2.33
C VAL A 266 -2.94 -17.42 1.83
N PRO A 267 -1.89 -17.29 2.67
CA PRO A 267 -0.53 -17.59 2.23
C PRO A 267 -0.33 -19.07 1.86
N PHE A 268 -0.98 -20.00 2.55
CA PHE A 268 -0.92 -21.43 2.26
C PHE A 268 -1.42 -21.75 0.84
N PHE A 269 -2.56 -21.20 0.45
CA PHE A 269 -3.09 -21.42 -0.91
C PHE A 269 -2.29 -20.69 -1.99
N GLN A 270 -1.76 -19.51 -1.67
CA GLN A 270 -0.86 -18.79 -2.58
C GLN A 270 0.46 -19.53 -2.85
N GLU A 271 0.87 -20.44 -1.96
CA GLU A 271 2.03 -21.33 -2.22
C GLU A 271 1.61 -22.57 -2.99
N ARG A 272 0.51 -23.21 -2.58
CA ARG A 272 0.09 -24.50 -3.13
C ARG A 272 -0.49 -24.40 -4.53
N ILE A 273 -1.34 -23.41 -4.82
CA ILE A 273 -2.00 -23.30 -6.14
C ILE A 273 -1.00 -23.05 -7.27
N PRO A 274 -0.03 -22.11 -7.15
CA PRO A 274 1.01 -21.96 -8.15
C PRO A 274 1.90 -23.20 -8.30
N ALA A 275 2.18 -23.92 -7.20
CA ALA A 275 3.00 -25.14 -7.21
C ALA A 275 2.33 -26.35 -7.90
N MET A 276 1.01 -26.34 -8.09
CA MET A 276 0.33 -27.39 -8.86
C MET A 276 0.85 -27.38 -10.32
N LYS A 277 1.21 -28.57 -10.83
CA LYS A 277 1.71 -28.82 -12.20
C LYS A 277 0.62 -28.67 -13.28
N LEU A 278 -0.31 -27.73 -13.11
CA LEU A 278 -1.36 -27.41 -14.06
C LEU A 278 -0.84 -26.37 -15.06
N SER A 279 -1.23 -26.52 -16.33
CA SER A 279 -0.92 -25.52 -17.36
C SER A 279 -1.64 -24.20 -17.06
N ILE A 280 -1.06 -23.08 -17.53
CA ILE A 280 -1.63 -21.74 -17.33
C ILE A 280 -3.10 -21.65 -17.78
N PRO A 281 -3.49 -22.15 -18.98
CA PRO A 281 -4.88 -22.09 -19.43
C PRO A 281 -5.86 -22.82 -18.50
N VAL A 282 -5.44 -23.95 -17.93
CA VAL A 282 -6.29 -24.74 -17.02
C VAL A 282 -6.48 -24.02 -15.68
N LYS A 283 -5.44 -23.38 -15.15
CA LYS A 283 -5.55 -22.55 -13.92
C LYS A 283 -6.52 -21.38 -14.14
N MET A 284 -6.43 -20.71 -15.30
CA MET A 284 -7.33 -19.62 -15.64
C MET A 284 -8.77 -20.09 -15.88
N LEU A 285 -8.95 -21.29 -16.44
CA LEU A 285 -10.27 -21.87 -16.67
C LEU A 285 -11.02 -22.11 -15.36
N TYR A 286 -10.38 -22.77 -14.39
CA TYR A 286 -10.95 -23.01 -13.06
C TYR A 286 -11.37 -21.70 -12.38
N LEU A 287 -10.48 -20.70 -12.43
CA LEU A 287 -10.73 -19.41 -11.81
C LEU A 287 -11.91 -18.69 -12.48
N LEU A 288 -12.00 -18.77 -13.81
CA LEU A 288 -13.12 -18.21 -14.55
C LEU A 288 -14.44 -18.91 -14.24
N ILE A 289 -14.46 -20.25 -14.13
CA ILE A 289 -15.67 -21.00 -13.80
C ILE A 289 -16.26 -20.50 -12.47
N ILE A 290 -15.41 -20.28 -11.46
CA ILE A 290 -15.86 -19.75 -10.16
C ILE A 290 -16.39 -18.32 -10.32
N ALA A 291 -15.63 -17.43 -10.96
CA ALA A 291 -16.03 -16.05 -11.16
C ALA A 291 -17.36 -15.95 -11.93
N TYR A 292 -17.54 -16.79 -12.95
CA TYR A 292 -18.71 -16.83 -13.80
C TYR A 292 -19.93 -17.38 -13.07
N ALA A 293 -19.76 -18.47 -12.29
CA ALA A 293 -20.82 -19.04 -11.48
C ALA A 293 -21.35 -18.02 -10.44
N ILE A 294 -20.45 -17.29 -9.77
CA ILE A 294 -20.83 -16.23 -8.84
C ILE A 294 -21.51 -15.07 -9.59
N SER A 295 -21.02 -14.72 -10.79
CA SER A 295 -21.63 -13.65 -11.60
C SER A 295 -23.06 -13.97 -12.03
N LEU A 296 -23.42 -15.25 -12.22
CA LEU A 296 -24.79 -15.66 -12.54
C LEU A 296 -25.76 -15.49 -11.36
N THR A 297 -25.27 -15.59 -10.12
CA THR A 297 -26.13 -15.50 -8.92
C THR A 297 -26.10 -14.10 -8.29
N GLU A 298 -24.91 -13.55 -8.07
CA GLU A 298 -24.71 -12.26 -7.40
C GLU A 298 -23.49 -11.55 -7.98
N THR A 299 -23.72 -10.80 -9.05
CA THR A 299 -22.69 -9.99 -9.73
C THR A 299 -21.95 -9.06 -8.79
N ASN A 300 -22.61 -8.49 -7.77
CA ASN A 300 -21.99 -7.50 -6.89
C ASN A 300 -20.91 -8.10 -5.97
N LEU A 301 -20.91 -9.42 -5.77
CA LEU A 301 -19.91 -10.14 -4.97
C LEU A 301 -18.57 -10.30 -5.70
N THR A 302 -18.54 -10.05 -7.01
CA THR A 302 -17.32 -10.11 -7.83
C THR A 302 -16.57 -8.77 -7.81
N GLY A 303 -15.39 -8.69 -8.44
CA GLY A 303 -14.63 -7.43 -8.50
C GLY A 303 -14.11 -6.94 -7.13
N GLY A 304 -13.92 -7.87 -6.18
CA GLY A 304 -13.47 -7.57 -4.83
C GLY A 304 -14.60 -7.44 -3.80
N GLY A 305 -15.87 -7.50 -4.24
CA GLY A 305 -17.06 -7.48 -3.38
C GLY A 305 -17.44 -6.11 -2.83
N GLU A 306 -16.79 -5.04 -3.31
CA GLU A 306 -17.03 -3.64 -2.90
C GLU A 306 -18.50 -3.25 -3.12
N GLN A 307 -19.06 -3.56 -4.29
CA GLN A 307 -20.45 -3.25 -4.63
C GLN A 307 -21.45 -4.02 -3.76
N PHE A 308 -21.13 -5.27 -3.40
CA PHE A 308 -21.95 -6.04 -2.47
C PHE A 308 -21.93 -5.43 -1.06
N LEU A 309 -20.75 -5.07 -0.55
CA LEU A 309 -20.61 -4.40 0.74
C LEU A 309 -21.43 -3.10 0.80
N MET A 310 -21.35 -2.28 -0.25
CA MET A 310 -22.08 -1.01 -0.30
C MET A 310 -23.60 -1.22 -0.36
N MET A 311 -24.07 -2.18 -1.17
CA MET A 311 -25.48 -2.57 -1.18
C MET A 311 -25.96 -2.95 0.23
N GLN A 312 -25.14 -3.72 0.95
CA GLN A 312 -25.44 -4.14 2.30
C GLN A 312 -25.40 -2.99 3.32
N GLY A 313 -24.49 -2.03 3.16
CA GLY A 313 -24.36 -0.88 4.06
C GLY A 313 -25.46 0.18 3.93
N MET A 314 -26.16 0.22 2.79
CA MET A 314 -27.27 1.17 2.54
C MET A 314 -28.61 0.63 3.04
N ASN A 315 -29.05 -0.52 2.51
CA ASN A 315 -30.31 -1.20 2.85
C ASN A 315 -30.10 -2.71 2.75
N GLY A 316 -29.16 -3.23 3.55
CA GLY A 316 -28.77 -4.62 3.52
C GLY A 316 -29.85 -5.60 3.96
N THR A 317 -29.58 -6.88 3.71
CA THR A 317 -30.45 -7.94 4.19
C THR A 317 -30.38 -8.05 5.72
N HIS A 318 -31.48 -8.50 6.30
CA HIS A 318 -31.55 -8.86 7.71
C HIS A 318 -31.32 -10.37 7.93
N ASP A 319 -31.19 -11.16 6.85
CA ASP A 319 -30.97 -12.60 6.93
C ASP A 319 -29.49 -12.93 7.16
N ILE A 320 -29.17 -13.27 8.41
CA ILE A 320 -27.83 -13.68 8.85
C ILE A 320 -27.34 -14.91 8.10
N ARG A 321 -28.21 -15.89 7.79
CA ARG A 321 -27.79 -17.15 7.16
C ARG A 321 -27.31 -16.91 5.75
N TRP A 322 -28.12 -16.18 4.96
CA TRP A 322 -27.74 -15.82 3.61
C TRP A 322 -26.46 -14.97 3.57
N LEU A 323 -26.35 -13.96 4.44
CA LEU A 323 -25.17 -13.10 4.50
C LEU A 323 -23.91 -13.87 4.87
N THR A 324 -24.02 -14.83 5.79
CA THR A 324 -22.91 -15.70 6.18
C THR A 324 -22.46 -16.58 5.01
N ILE A 325 -23.40 -17.15 4.24
CA ILE A 325 -23.07 -17.94 3.04
C ILE A 325 -22.38 -17.06 1.99
N MET A 326 -22.89 -15.87 1.71
CA MET A 326 -22.26 -14.94 0.75
C MET A 326 -20.87 -14.51 1.18
N MET A 327 -20.67 -14.23 2.47
CA MET A 327 -19.35 -13.91 3.03
C MET A 327 -18.36 -15.09 2.88
N LEU A 328 -18.80 -16.33 3.11
CA LEU A 328 -17.96 -17.51 2.89
C LEU A 328 -17.62 -17.72 1.41
N ILE A 329 -18.58 -17.53 0.50
CA ILE A 329 -18.34 -17.58 -0.94
C ILE A 329 -17.33 -16.50 -1.35
N HIS A 330 -17.49 -15.27 -0.87
CA HIS A 330 -16.55 -14.17 -1.11
C HIS A 330 -15.14 -14.50 -0.61
N PHE A 331 -15.01 -15.03 0.61
CA PHE A 331 -13.72 -15.41 1.18
C PHE A 331 -13.02 -16.48 0.33
N VAL A 332 -13.73 -17.56 -0.02
CA VAL A 332 -13.18 -18.64 -0.86
C VAL A 332 -12.85 -18.14 -2.26
N PHE A 333 -13.69 -17.29 -2.86
CA PHE A 333 -13.43 -16.73 -4.18
C PHE A 333 -12.21 -15.81 -4.19
N THR A 334 -12.08 -14.97 -3.16
CA THR A 334 -10.93 -14.10 -2.94
C THR A 334 -9.64 -14.91 -2.76
N LEU A 335 -9.69 -16.01 -2.00
CA LEU A 335 -8.56 -16.92 -1.83
C LEU A 335 -8.00 -17.42 -3.16
N PHE A 336 -8.87 -17.92 -4.05
CA PHE A 336 -8.47 -18.40 -5.37
C PHE A 336 -8.01 -17.27 -6.30
N SER A 337 -8.69 -16.12 -6.25
CA SER A 337 -8.33 -14.95 -7.05
C SER A 337 -6.94 -14.41 -6.69
N LEU A 338 -6.64 -14.24 -5.40
CA LEU A 338 -5.33 -13.78 -4.93
C LEU A 338 -4.22 -14.81 -5.17
N SER A 339 -4.56 -16.11 -5.13
CA SER A 339 -3.59 -17.18 -5.38
C SER A 339 -3.23 -17.37 -6.86
N SER A 340 -3.97 -16.74 -7.77
CA SER A 340 -3.67 -16.77 -9.20
C SER A 340 -2.40 -15.99 -9.58
N GLY A 341 -1.97 -15.04 -8.72
CA GLY A 341 -0.83 -14.17 -8.99
C GLY A 341 -1.09 -13.08 -10.04
N LEU A 342 -2.32 -12.97 -10.56
CA LEU A 342 -2.70 -11.93 -11.52
C LEU A 342 -2.63 -10.53 -10.87
N PRO A 343 -2.50 -9.45 -11.67
CA PRO A 343 -2.39 -8.09 -11.13
C PRO A 343 -3.65 -7.69 -10.38
N GLY A 344 -3.51 -7.41 -9.08
CA GLY A 344 -4.64 -7.11 -8.20
C GLY A 344 -4.27 -7.10 -6.72
N GLY A 345 -4.80 -6.13 -5.98
CA GLY A 345 -4.59 -5.95 -4.54
C GLY A 345 -5.48 -6.86 -3.69
N SER A 346 -5.04 -7.19 -2.48
CA SER A 346 -5.86 -7.88 -1.47
C SER A 346 -6.62 -6.95 -0.54
N PHE A 347 -6.36 -5.64 -0.61
CA PHE A 347 -6.86 -4.67 0.36
C PHE A 347 -8.40 -4.56 0.34
N ILE A 348 -9.01 -4.20 -0.80
CA ILE A 348 -10.49 -4.16 -0.93
C ILE A 348 -11.15 -5.47 -0.50
N PRO A 349 -10.77 -6.67 -1.02
CA PRO A 349 -11.37 -7.92 -0.57
C PRO A 349 -11.26 -8.17 0.95
N THR A 350 -10.15 -7.75 1.57
CA THR A 350 -9.94 -7.84 3.02
C THR A 350 -10.87 -6.88 3.75
N LEU A 351 -10.96 -5.63 3.31
CA LEU A 351 -11.87 -4.61 3.84
C LEU A 351 -13.34 -5.05 3.73
N VAL A 352 -13.75 -5.62 2.60
CA VAL A 352 -15.09 -6.20 2.39
C VAL A 352 -15.34 -7.36 3.34
N THR A 353 -14.38 -8.28 3.49
CA THR A 353 -14.51 -9.39 4.45
C THR A 353 -14.72 -8.87 5.87
N GLY A 354 -13.96 -7.86 6.28
CA GLY A 354 -14.11 -7.21 7.58
C GLY A 354 -15.46 -6.54 7.78
N GLY A 355 -15.93 -5.82 6.76
CA GLY A 355 -17.24 -5.18 6.78
C GLY A 355 -18.38 -6.19 6.91
N LEU A 356 -18.40 -7.23 6.08
CA LEU A 356 -19.42 -8.28 6.15
C LEU A 356 -19.41 -9.01 7.50
N LEU A 357 -18.23 -9.28 8.08
CA LEU A 357 -18.13 -9.82 9.44
C LEU A 357 -18.69 -8.86 10.49
N GLY A 358 -18.41 -7.56 10.38
CA GLY A 358 -18.99 -6.52 11.24
C GLY A 358 -20.51 -6.43 11.11
N GLN A 359 -21.04 -6.55 9.90
CA GLN A 359 -22.48 -6.57 9.64
C GLN A 359 -23.15 -7.82 10.24
N ILE A 360 -22.56 -9.00 10.05
CA ILE A 360 -23.04 -10.26 10.66
C ILE A 360 -23.07 -10.12 12.19
N PHE A 361 -21.99 -9.58 12.77
CA PHE A 361 -21.93 -9.32 14.22
C PHE A 361 -23.02 -8.35 14.66
N GLY A 362 -23.23 -7.25 13.93
CA GLY A 362 -24.32 -6.31 14.17
C GLY A 362 -25.70 -6.97 14.15
N LEU A 363 -26.01 -7.79 13.15
CA LEU A 363 -27.29 -8.51 13.07
C LEU A 363 -27.49 -9.50 14.22
N VAL A 364 -26.43 -10.19 14.67
CA VAL A 364 -26.48 -11.06 15.86
C VAL A 364 -26.81 -10.24 17.12
N LEU A 365 -26.26 -9.03 17.25
CA LEU A 365 -26.58 -8.13 18.36
C LEU A 365 -28.02 -7.62 18.32
N VAL A 366 -28.57 -7.37 17.12
CA VAL A 366 -29.98 -7.04 16.95
C VAL A 366 -30.89 -8.18 17.41
N GLN A 367 -30.58 -9.44 17.05
CA GLN A 367 -31.33 -10.60 17.52
C GLN A 367 -31.32 -10.77 19.05
N ARG A 368 -30.25 -10.32 19.70
CA ARG A 368 -30.15 -10.30 21.17
C ARG A 368 -30.79 -9.07 21.82
N GLY A 369 -31.31 -8.13 21.04
CA GLY A 369 -31.93 -6.89 21.52
C GLY A 369 -30.93 -5.88 22.09
N TRP A 370 -29.65 -5.95 21.72
CA TRP A 370 -28.62 -5.04 22.24
C TRP A 370 -28.53 -3.73 21.44
N ILE A 371 -28.75 -3.80 20.12
CA ILE A 371 -28.73 -2.64 19.21
C ILE A 371 -29.92 -2.70 18.25
N GLY A 372 -30.26 -1.57 17.62
CA GLY A 372 -31.27 -1.50 16.56
C GLY A 372 -30.70 -1.82 15.16
N TYR A 373 -31.59 -2.04 14.19
CA TYR A 373 -31.18 -2.31 12.79
C TYR A 373 -30.45 -1.13 12.16
N GLU A 374 -30.78 0.10 12.58
CA GLU A 374 -30.13 1.33 12.18
C GLU A 374 -28.63 1.37 12.53
N ASN A 375 -28.19 0.59 13.54
CA ASN A 375 -26.80 0.56 14.00
C ASN A 375 -25.95 -0.52 13.30
N VAL A 376 -26.54 -1.36 12.45
CA VAL A 376 -25.83 -2.51 11.83
C VAL A 376 -24.72 -2.02 10.90
N SER A 377 -25.00 -1.02 10.07
CA SER A 377 -24.01 -0.42 9.16
C SER A 377 -22.87 0.27 9.92
N TYR A 378 -23.11 0.76 11.13
CA TYR A 378 -22.06 1.29 12.01
C TYR A 378 -21.09 0.17 12.48
N MET A 379 -21.60 -1.01 12.83
CA MET A 379 -20.75 -2.18 13.12
C MET A 379 -19.99 -2.67 11.88
N MET A 380 -20.58 -2.56 10.69
CA MET A 380 -19.92 -2.86 9.42
C MET A 380 -18.68 -1.98 9.23
N LEU A 381 -18.80 -0.66 9.42
CA LEU A 381 -17.68 0.29 9.29
C LEU A 381 -16.55 0.00 10.28
N ILE A 382 -16.87 -0.26 11.55
CA ILE A 382 -15.87 -0.62 12.56
C ILE A 382 -15.22 -1.98 12.21
N GLY A 383 -15.98 -2.93 11.66
CA GLY A 383 -15.48 -4.22 11.19
C GLY A 383 -14.49 -4.10 10.02
N MET A 384 -14.73 -3.18 9.10
CA MET A 384 -13.80 -2.85 8.01
C MET A 384 -12.44 -2.43 8.59
N VAL A 385 -12.42 -1.53 9.57
CA VAL A 385 -11.19 -1.10 10.25
C VAL A 385 -10.55 -2.28 10.96
N ALA A 386 -11.27 -2.95 11.86
CA ALA A 386 -10.74 -4.01 12.71
C ALA A 386 -10.04 -5.11 11.91
N PHE A 387 -10.69 -5.62 10.85
CA PHE A 387 -10.11 -6.69 10.04
C PHE A 387 -8.90 -6.23 9.23
N LEU A 388 -8.96 -5.02 8.69
CA LEU A 388 -7.85 -4.45 7.93
C LEU A 388 -6.63 -4.26 8.85
N VAL A 389 -6.82 -3.77 10.07
CA VAL A 389 -5.75 -3.69 11.08
C VAL A 389 -5.18 -5.08 11.38
N ALA A 390 -6.04 -6.07 11.58
CA ALA A 390 -5.62 -7.41 11.95
C ALA A 390 -4.75 -8.08 10.88
N VAL A 391 -5.08 -7.91 9.60
CA VAL A 391 -4.41 -8.56 8.47
C VAL A 391 -3.22 -7.75 7.96
N VAL A 392 -3.40 -6.44 7.76
CA VAL A 392 -2.42 -5.56 7.11
C VAL A 392 -1.41 -5.00 8.12
N ARG A 393 -1.79 -4.87 9.39
CA ARG A 393 -0.99 -4.29 10.50
C ARG A 393 -0.63 -2.81 10.29
N THR A 394 -1.58 -2.04 9.78
CA THR A 394 -1.48 -0.59 9.56
C THR A 394 -2.67 0.12 10.24
N PRO A 395 -2.66 0.27 11.58
CA PRO A 395 -3.80 0.78 12.34
C PRO A 395 -4.16 2.22 11.99
N LEU A 396 -3.17 3.12 11.89
CA LEU A 396 -3.44 4.54 11.62
C LEU A 396 -4.03 4.70 10.23
N THR A 397 -3.48 3.99 9.24
CA THR A 397 -4.01 3.97 7.88
C THR A 397 -5.46 3.50 7.85
N ALA A 398 -5.78 2.38 8.49
CA ALA A 398 -7.12 1.80 8.46
C ALA A 398 -8.17 2.73 9.09
N ILE A 399 -7.85 3.31 10.26
CA ILE A 399 -8.73 4.24 10.98
C ILE A 399 -9.01 5.46 10.12
N VAL A 400 -7.95 6.13 9.64
CA VAL A 400 -8.08 7.37 8.87
C VAL A 400 -8.74 7.11 7.53
N LEU A 401 -8.40 6.00 6.85
CA LEU A 401 -8.99 5.65 5.55
C LEU A 401 -10.51 5.52 5.65
N ILE A 402 -11.02 4.73 6.60
CA ILE A 402 -12.46 4.51 6.72
C ILE A 402 -13.17 5.82 7.03
N THR A 403 -12.63 6.67 7.90
CA THR A 403 -13.23 7.98 8.17
C THR A 403 -13.18 8.92 6.97
N GLU A 404 -12.10 8.91 6.20
CA GLU A 404 -11.89 9.78 5.04
C GLU A 404 -12.81 9.39 3.88
N ILE A 405 -12.95 8.09 3.59
CA ILE A 405 -13.82 7.60 2.49
C ILE A 405 -15.30 7.61 2.84
N THR A 406 -15.67 7.57 4.13
CA THR A 406 -17.09 7.59 4.55
C THR A 406 -17.57 9.00 4.87
N GLY A 407 -16.68 9.90 5.29
CA GLY A 407 -17.05 11.24 5.76
C GLY A 407 -17.72 11.26 7.15
N HIS A 408 -17.92 10.11 7.79
CA HIS A 408 -18.57 9.99 9.09
C HIS A 408 -17.52 10.04 10.21
N PHE A 409 -17.44 11.16 10.92
CA PHE A 409 -16.50 11.31 12.05
C PHE A 409 -16.95 10.52 13.29
N GLU A 410 -18.21 10.09 13.34
CA GLU A 410 -18.82 9.29 14.40
C GLU A 410 -18.12 7.92 14.56
N VAL A 411 -17.57 7.38 13.48
CA VAL A 411 -16.81 6.11 13.50
C VAL A 411 -15.33 6.30 13.87
N PHE A 412 -14.81 7.53 13.95
CA PHE A 412 -13.39 7.79 14.21
C PHE A 412 -12.90 7.24 15.56
N TYR A 413 -13.47 7.71 16.67
CA TYR A 413 -13.07 7.27 18.01
C TYR A 413 -13.28 5.76 18.27
N PRO A 414 -14.44 5.17 17.92
CA PRO A 414 -14.65 3.72 18.00
C PRO A 414 -13.60 2.93 17.22
N SER A 415 -13.23 3.41 16.03
CA SER A 415 -12.22 2.79 15.18
C SER A 415 -10.84 2.83 15.82
N ILE A 416 -10.49 3.89 16.54
CA ILE A 416 -9.24 3.94 17.32
C ILE A 416 -9.24 2.88 18.41
N VAL A 417 -10.33 2.77 19.18
CA VAL A 417 -10.43 1.80 20.29
C VAL A 417 -10.39 0.37 19.76
N VAL A 418 -11.27 0.03 18.82
CA VAL A 418 -11.35 -1.34 18.27
C VAL A 418 -10.11 -1.66 17.44
N GLY A 419 -9.61 -0.73 16.63
CA GLY A 419 -8.39 -0.90 15.85
C GLY A 419 -7.17 -1.14 16.74
N GLY A 420 -7.00 -0.33 17.79
CA GLY A 420 -5.92 -0.50 18.77
C GLY A 420 -6.00 -1.82 19.54
N LEU A 421 -7.20 -2.19 20.02
CA LEU A 421 -7.43 -3.49 20.67
C LEU A 421 -7.17 -4.66 19.73
N THR A 422 -7.60 -4.56 18.47
CA THR A 422 -7.37 -5.60 17.47
C THR A 422 -5.88 -5.74 17.16
N TYR A 423 -5.15 -4.63 17.06
CA TYR A 423 -3.70 -4.65 16.92
C TYR A 423 -3.02 -5.35 18.11
N TYR A 424 -3.45 -5.04 19.34
CA TYR A 424 -2.95 -5.69 20.55
C TYR A 424 -3.22 -7.21 20.56
N PHE A 425 -4.45 -7.64 20.26
CA PHE A 425 -4.78 -9.07 20.22
C PHE A 425 -4.05 -9.81 19.09
N THR A 426 -3.82 -9.17 17.95
CA THR A 426 -3.05 -9.78 16.86
C THR A 426 -1.57 -9.95 17.20
N GLU A 427 -0.96 -9.02 17.95
CA GLU A 427 0.37 -9.20 18.57
C GLU A 427 0.39 -10.38 19.54
N LEU A 428 -0.60 -10.48 20.43
CA LEU A 428 -0.71 -11.58 21.38
C LEU A 428 -0.81 -12.95 20.69
N LEU A 429 -1.50 -12.99 19.55
CA LEU A 429 -1.64 -14.19 18.71
C LEU A 429 -0.44 -14.46 17.78
N GLN A 430 0.60 -13.60 17.83
CA GLN A 430 1.82 -13.67 17.01
C GLN A 430 1.54 -13.77 15.49
N ILE A 431 0.51 -13.07 15.03
CA ILE A 431 0.15 -13.06 13.60
C ILE A 431 1.14 -12.20 12.83
N LYS A 432 1.89 -12.79 11.90
CA LYS A 432 2.81 -12.03 11.05
C LYS A 432 2.05 -11.10 10.09
N PRO A 433 2.50 -9.84 9.88
CA PRO A 433 1.88 -8.93 8.94
C PRO A 433 1.85 -9.48 7.51
N TYR A 434 0.69 -9.44 6.85
CA TYR A 434 0.53 -10.02 5.51
C TYR A 434 1.43 -9.38 4.44
N ASN A 435 1.60 -8.05 4.48
CA ASN A 435 2.49 -7.34 3.55
C ASN A 435 3.95 -7.75 3.70
N VAL A 436 4.40 -8.09 4.93
CA VAL A 436 5.77 -8.55 5.20
C VAL A 436 5.96 -9.98 4.67
N LEU A 437 4.98 -10.86 4.85
CA LEU A 437 5.03 -12.22 4.29
C LEU A 437 5.15 -12.21 2.76
N LEU A 438 4.36 -11.38 2.08
CA LEU A 438 4.43 -11.24 0.63
C LEU A 438 5.77 -10.64 0.17
N TYR A 439 6.28 -9.67 0.91
CA TYR A 439 7.57 -9.05 0.66
C TYR A 439 8.72 -10.06 0.76
N ASP A 440 8.78 -10.82 1.85
CA ASP A 440 9.82 -11.84 2.06
C ASP A 440 9.76 -12.94 0.99
N ARG A 441 8.54 -13.36 0.61
CA ARG A 441 8.32 -14.35 -0.46
C ARG A 441 8.83 -13.85 -1.82
N MET A 442 8.49 -12.61 -2.16
CA MET A 442 8.95 -12.01 -3.42
C MET A 442 10.47 -11.96 -3.48
N PHE A 443 11.12 -11.57 -2.38
CA PHE A 443 12.57 -11.54 -2.30
C PHE A 443 13.19 -12.92 -2.50
N ARG A 444 12.70 -13.96 -1.77
CA ARG A 444 13.16 -15.35 -1.95
C ARG A 444 12.99 -15.86 -3.38
N SER A 445 11.90 -15.48 -4.05
CA SER A 445 11.64 -15.91 -5.43
C SER A 445 12.55 -15.24 -6.47
N HIS A 446 12.97 -13.99 -6.23
CA HIS A 446 13.82 -13.24 -7.16
C HIS A 446 15.32 -13.51 -6.92
N ASN A 447 15.72 -13.83 -5.68
CA ASN A 447 17.10 -14.15 -5.33
C ASN A 447 17.17 -15.49 -4.57
N PRO A 448 17.00 -16.63 -5.26
CA PRO A 448 17.09 -17.95 -4.63
C PRO A 448 18.49 -18.22 -4.04
N GLU A 449 19.55 -17.70 -4.65
CA GLU A 449 20.95 -17.86 -4.19
C GLU A 449 21.30 -17.00 -2.97
N SER A 450 20.62 -15.86 -2.74
CA SER A 450 20.89 -15.01 -1.58
C SER A 450 20.16 -15.45 -0.31
N SER A 451 19.52 -16.63 -0.33
CA SER A 451 18.66 -17.11 0.76
C SER A 451 19.44 -17.55 2.00
N GLU A 452 20.76 -17.75 1.88
CA GLU A 452 21.64 -18.18 2.96
C GLU A 452 23.02 -17.49 2.95
N GLU A 453 23.21 -16.38 2.23
CA GLU A 453 24.44 -15.61 2.37
C GLU A 453 24.32 -14.65 3.56
N ALA A 454 24.82 -15.11 4.70
CA ALA A 454 25.36 -14.24 5.75
C ALA A 454 26.43 -13.33 5.13
N GLY A 455 26.00 -12.21 4.53
CA GLY A 455 26.91 -11.30 3.83
C GLY A 455 26.28 -10.30 2.85
N ALA A 456 24.97 -10.36 2.56
CA ALA A 456 24.34 -9.35 1.71
C ALA A 456 24.46 -7.94 2.33
N ARG A 457 25.19 -7.04 1.66
CA ARG A 457 25.41 -5.67 2.14
C ARG A 457 24.39 -4.69 1.61
N TYR A 458 23.81 -3.92 2.51
CA TYR A 458 22.83 -2.86 2.28
C TYR A 458 23.54 -1.51 2.17
N HIS A 459 23.10 -0.68 1.22
CA HIS A 459 23.61 0.68 1.05
C HIS A 459 22.59 1.69 1.60
N LEU A 460 22.92 2.29 2.73
CA LEU A 460 22.22 3.41 3.34
C LEU A 460 22.79 4.71 2.77
N PHE A 461 21.93 5.59 2.26
CA PHE A 461 22.32 6.93 1.85
C PHE A 461 21.85 7.90 2.92
N VAL A 462 22.78 8.62 3.52
CA VAL A 462 22.46 9.62 4.54
C VAL A 462 22.99 10.98 4.10
N GLU A 463 22.17 12.01 4.23
CA GLU A 463 22.57 13.39 3.99
C GLU A 463 23.05 14.00 5.31
N ILE A 464 24.17 14.72 5.28
CA ILE A 464 24.75 15.29 6.50
C ILE A 464 24.13 16.65 6.78
N MET A 465 23.52 16.81 7.94
CA MET A 465 22.96 18.06 8.41
C MET A 465 23.96 18.85 9.25
N ASP A 466 23.72 20.16 9.28
CA ASP A 466 24.50 21.11 10.05
C ASP A 466 24.49 20.79 11.55
N GLY A 467 25.68 20.67 12.17
CA GLY A 467 25.85 20.33 13.59
C GLY A 467 25.61 18.86 13.96
N SER A 468 25.40 17.98 12.98
CA SER A 468 25.32 16.53 13.22
C SER A 468 26.68 15.96 13.66
N TYR A 469 26.70 14.73 14.18
CA TYR A 469 27.94 14.08 14.60
C TYR A 469 28.93 13.89 13.43
N PHE A 470 28.43 13.74 12.20
CA PHE A 470 29.25 13.64 10.99
C PHE A 470 29.77 14.98 10.46
N ASP A 471 29.18 16.11 10.87
CA ASP A 471 29.60 17.45 10.43
C ASP A 471 31.04 17.77 10.89
N GLY A 472 31.92 18.07 9.93
CA GLY A 472 33.31 18.48 10.19
C GLY A 472 34.27 17.36 10.55
N LYS A 473 33.85 16.09 10.46
CA LYS A 473 34.71 14.93 10.73
C LYS A 473 35.36 14.37 9.48
N GLU A 474 36.59 13.89 9.62
CA GLU A 474 37.26 13.12 8.57
C GLU A 474 36.76 11.68 8.57
N VAL A 475 36.50 11.15 7.37
CA VAL A 475 35.98 9.78 7.19
C VAL A 475 36.86 8.72 7.85
N ASP A 476 38.18 8.91 7.81
CA ASP A 476 39.14 7.96 8.38
C ASP A 476 39.13 7.98 9.92
N THR A 477 38.60 9.04 10.54
CA THR A 477 38.50 9.21 12.00
C THR A 477 37.12 8.85 12.57
N LEU A 478 36.18 8.46 11.70
CA LEU A 478 34.80 8.19 12.06
C LEU A 478 34.63 6.75 12.57
N ALA A 479 34.25 6.62 13.84
CA ALA A 479 33.85 5.34 14.42
C ALA A 479 32.42 5.00 13.99
N LEU A 480 32.29 4.13 12.98
CA LEU A 480 31.00 3.59 12.57
C LEU A 480 30.70 2.28 13.31
N PRO A 481 29.46 2.07 13.79
CA PRO A 481 29.07 0.81 14.43
C PRO A 481 29.08 -0.36 13.43
N ASN A 482 29.41 -1.57 13.91
CA ASN A 482 29.26 -2.88 13.25
C ASN A 482 29.47 -2.91 11.73
N HIS A 483 30.68 -3.27 11.28
CA HIS A 483 31.01 -3.57 9.86
C HIS A 483 30.54 -2.54 8.80
N CYS A 484 30.16 -1.33 9.22
CA CYS A 484 29.71 -0.26 8.36
C CYS A 484 30.90 0.45 7.69
N ILE A 485 30.82 0.68 6.39
CA ILE A 485 31.87 1.32 5.59
C ILE A 485 31.27 2.46 4.79
N ILE A 486 31.86 3.65 4.87
CA ILE A 486 31.52 4.73 3.94
C ILE A 486 32.16 4.42 2.59
N ARG A 487 31.33 4.15 1.59
CA ARG A 487 31.77 3.72 0.26
C ARG A 487 32.00 4.91 -0.69
N SER A 488 31.13 5.89 -0.63
CA SER A 488 31.21 7.08 -1.49
C SER A 488 30.62 8.30 -0.83
N ILE A 489 31.15 9.48 -1.18
CA ILE A 489 30.61 10.77 -0.76
C ILE A 489 30.17 11.50 -2.02
N HIS A 490 28.90 11.87 -2.07
CA HIS A 490 28.35 12.62 -3.18
C HIS A 490 28.24 14.10 -2.80
N ARG A 491 29.14 14.91 -3.34
CA ARG A 491 29.22 16.35 -3.10
C ARG A 491 29.07 17.11 -4.42
N ASN A 492 28.08 18.00 -4.52
CA ASN A 492 27.89 18.85 -5.70
C ASN A 492 27.89 18.10 -7.05
N ARG A 493 27.17 16.97 -7.15
CA ARG A 493 27.10 16.10 -8.34
C ARG A 493 28.38 15.33 -8.70
N LYS A 494 29.40 15.35 -7.85
CA LYS A 494 30.62 14.55 -8.01
C LYS A 494 30.67 13.45 -6.95
N ASN A 495 31.03 12.25 -7.39
CA ASN A 495 31.39 11.15 -6.50
C ASN A 495 32.83 11.35 -6.05
N LEU A 496 33.03 11.51 -4.75
CA LEU A 496 34.34 11.57 -4.12
C LEU A 496 34.62 10.23 -3.45
N LEU A 497 35.89 9.82 -3.50
CA LEU A 497 36.38 8.71 -2.70
C LEU A 497 36.41 9.15 -1.22
N PRO A 498 36.07 8.26 -0.28
CA PRO A 498 35.94 8.63 1.13
C PRO A 498 37.25 9.02 1.82
N GLN A 499 38.37 8.41 1.43
CA GLN A 499 39.65 8.56 2.12
C GLN A 499 40.13 10.02 2.15
N GLY A 500 40.50 10.50 3.34
CA GLY A 500 41.01 11.86 3.56
C GLY A 500 40.00 12.99 3.33
N GLN A 501 38.70 12.70 3.14
CA GLN A 501 37.67 13.73 2.99
C GLN A 501 37.07 14.09 4.35
N THR A 502 36.99 15.39 4.62
CA THR A 502 36.16 15.93 5.69
C THR A 502 34.72 16.03 5.22
N LEU A 503 33.81 15.45 5.98
CA LEU A 503 32.37 15.51 5.76
C LEU A 503 31.83 16.91 6.05
N VAL A 504 31.00 17.45 5.16
CA VAL A 504 30.39 18.77 5.31
C VAL A 504 28.87 18.71 5.13
N PRO A 505 28.11 19.71 5.64
CA PRO A 505 26.67 19.73 5.50
C PRO A 505 26.25 19.75 4.02
N GLY A 506 25.28 18.89 3.67
CA GLY A 506 24.80 18.66 2.30
C GLY A 506 25.60 17.63 1.49
N ASP A 507 26.58 16.95 2.08
CA ASP A 507 27.13 15.73 1.51
C ASP A 507 26.13 14.57 1.64
N GLN A 508 25.93 13.80 0.56
CA GLN A 508 25.24 12.52 0.64
C GLN A 508 26.27 11.39 0.75
N VAL A 509 26.27 10.71 1.88
CA VAL A 509 27.21 9.64 2.21
C VAL A 509 26.54 8.29 1.99
N GLU A 510 27.17 7.43 1.20
CA GLU A 510 26.78 6.03 1.04
C GLU A 510 27.48 5.19 2.10
N ILE A 511 26.72 4.73 3.09
CA ILE A 511 27.16 3.83 4.15
C ILE A 511 26.71 2.42 3.79
N GLU A 512 27.66 1.53 3.57
CA GLU A 512 27.44 0.12 3.33
C GLU A 512 27.46 -0.65 4.65
N MET A 513 26.46 -1.48 4.92
CA MET A 513 26.29 -2.25 6.17
C MET A 513 25.72 -3.63 5.89
N ASP A 514 25.77 -4.56 6.83
CA ASP A 514 25.15 -5.86 6.65
C ASP A 514 23.61 -5.74 6.70
N ALA A 515 22.90 -6.38 5.76
CA ALA A 515 21.45 -6.20 5.59
C ALA A 515 20.62 -6.67 6.80
N GLN A 516 21.19 -7.53 7.66
CA GLN A 516 20.54 -7.99 8.89
C GLN A 516 20.52 -6.91 9.99
N ASP A 517 21.48 -5.98 9.95
CA ASP A 517 21.62 -4.93 10.96
C ASP A 517 20.88 -3.64 10.61
N ILE A 518 20.23 -3.57 9.43
CA ILE A 518 19.53 -2.36 8.96
C ILE A 518 18.50 -1.84 9.98
N GLU A 519 17.67 -2.71 10.56
CA GLU A 519 16.62 -2.26 11.49
C GLU A 519 17.21 -1.75 12.81
N LYS A 520 18.43 -2.18 13.19
CA LYS A 520 19.11 -1.73 14.41
C LYS A 520 19.97 -0.50 14.20
N LEU A 521 20.65 -0.40 13.04
CA LEU A 521 21.66 0.62 12.78
C LEU A 521 21.12 1.81 11.99
N TYR A 522 19.95 1.73 11.37
CA TYR A 522 19.39 2.83 10.60
C TYR A 522 19.24 4.11 11.43
N GLU A 523 18.47 4.07 12.52
CA GLU A 523 18.23 5.27 13.34
C GLU A 523 19.51 5.83 13.96
N PRO A 524 20.41 5.01 14.55
CA PRO A 524 21.70 5.50 15.01
C PRO A 524 22.51 6.20 13.92
N LEU A 525 22.66 5.58 12.74
CA LEU A 525 23.46 6.15 11.66
C LEU A 525 22.82 7.41 11.07
N VAL A 526 21.49 7.46 10.97
CA VAL A 526 20.76 8.66 10.55
C VAL A 526 20.88 9.75 11.60
N SER A 527 20.74 9.47 12.89
CA SER A 527 20.93 10.46 13.97
C SER A 527 22.37 10.97 14.07
N MET A 528 23.35 10.17 13.65
CA MET A 528 24.74 10.63 13.56
C MET A 528 24.94 11.62 12.40
N ALA A 529 24.15 11.49 11.33
CA ALA A 529 24.20 12.38 10.18
C ALA A 529 23.20 13.54 10.24
N ASN A 530 22.11 13.40 11.00
CA ASN A 530 21.00 14.33 11.11
C ASN A 530 20.76 14.71 12.58
N ILE A 531 20.62 16.00 12.85
CA ILE A 531 20.01 16.45 14.11
C ILE A 531 18.49 16.39 13.89
N TYR A 532 17.79 15.60 14.70
CA TYR A 532 16.32 15.67 14.81
C TYR A 532 15.88 16.90 15.62
#